data_AF-A0A933C8X5-F1
#
_entry.id   AF-A0A933C8X5-F1
#
_cell.length_a   1.000
_cell.length_b   1.000
_cell.length_c   1.000
_cell.angle_alpha   90.00
_cell.angle_beta   90.00
_cell.angle_gamma   90.00
#
_symmetry.space_group_name_H-M   'P 1'
#
loop_
_entity.id
_entity.type
_entity.pdbx_description
1 polymer ?
#
loop_
_entity_poly.entity_id
_entity_poly.type
_entity_poly.pdbx_seq_one_letter_code
_entity_poly.pdbx_strand_id
1 'polypeptide(L)'
;MQALIRRPRSGREASLAERPGLYRPTPAEVDALIAAARRHPLGLSFLRDGALDSVSAIFGTHAFVVDAARVRLARSARGGRRAA
;
A
#
# COMPACT_ATOMS: atom_id res chain seq x y z
N MET A 1 31.16 19.76 38.04
CA MET A 1 31.04 18.49 37.29
C MET A 1 29.64 18.46 36.67
N GLN A 2 29.50 18.70 35.36
CA GLN A 2 28.20 18.72 34.68
C GLN A 2 27.99 17.41 33.90
N ALA A 3 26.91 16.69 34.18
CA ALA A 3 26.56 15.44 33.53
C ALA A 3 25.87 15.72 32.19
N LEU A 4 26.51 15.27 31.12
CA LEU A 4 26.08 15.36 29.73
C LEU A 4 24.83 14.48 29.53
N ILE A 5 23.65 15.09 29.36
CA ILE A 5 22.42 14.38 28.98
C ILE A 5 22.56 13.94 27.52
N ARG A 6 23.14 12.76 27.32
CA ARG A 6 23.23 12.09 26.03
C ARG A 6 21.84 11.55 25.69
N ARG A 7 21.00 12.37 25.04
CA ARG A 7 19.70 11.91 24.51
C ARG A 7 19.97 10.79 23.48
N PRO A 8 19.46 9.56 23.67
CA PRO A 8 19.54 8.55 22.63
C PRO A 8 18.69 9.00 21.44
N ARG A 9 19.35 9.32 20.33
CA ARG A 9 18.71 9.66 19.06
C ARG A 9 18.52 8.38 18.25
N SER A 10 17.69 7.45 18.73
CA SER A 10 17.33 6.25 17.97
C SER A 10 16.15 5.54 18.64
N GLY A 11 15.00 5.49 17.95
CA GLY A 11 13.83 4.75 18.45
C GLY A 11 12.50 5.07 17.77
N ARG A 12 12.44 6.02 16.82
CA ARG A 12 11.18 6.40 16.15
C ARG A 12 10.89 5.59 14.87
N GLU A 13 11.37 4.37 14.81
CA GLU A 13 10.96 3.35 13.84
C GLU A 13 10.53 2.07 14.56
N ALA A 14 10.06 2.18 15.82
CA ALA A 14 9.18 1.17 16.38
C ALA A 14 8.07 0.95 15.34
N SER A 15 8.08 -0.26 14.78
CA SER A 15 7.43 -0.60 13.55
C SER A 15 6.01 -0.07 13.59
N LEU A 16 5.63 0.81 12.67
CA LEU A 16 4.23 1.21 12.45
C LEU A 16 3.32 -0.04 12.25
N ALA A 17 3.87 -1.27 12.20
CA ALA A 17 3.19 -2.56 12.19
C ALA A 17 2.55 -2.92 13.53
N GLU A 18 3.11 -2.45 14.63
CA GLU A 18 2.79 -2.91 15.97
C GLU A 18 1.87 -1.92 16.71
N ARG A 19 1.36 -0.89 16.01
CA ARG A 19 0.38 0.04 16.58
C ARG A 19 -1.00 -0.61 16.48
N PRO A 20 -1.59 -1.10 17.59
CA PRO A 20 -2.96 -1.60 17.56
C PRO A 20 -3.87 -0.49 17.03
N GLY A 21 -4.65 -0.81 15.99
CA GLY A 21 -5.56 0.12 15.33
C GLY A 21 -5.08 0.70 13.99
N LEU A 22 -3.85 0.43 13.54
CA LEU A 22 -3.38 0.85 12.21
C LEU A 22 -3.48 -0.32 11.22
N TYR A 23 -4.54 -0.35 10.40
CA TYR A 23 -4.68 -1.38 9.37
C TYR A 23 -3.52 -1.32 8.37
N ARG A 24 -2.87 -2.46 8.15
CA ARG A 24 -1.80 -2.61 7.18
C ARG A 24 -2.16 -3.69 6.17
N PRO A 25 -2.24 -3.35 4.87
CA PRO A 25 -2.44 -4.32 3.82
C PRO A 25 -1.32 -5.35 3.81
N THR A 26 -1.70 -6.62 3.80
CA THR A 26 -0.76 -7.70 3.53
C THR A 26 -0.48 -7.79 2.02
N PRO A 27 0.69 -8.31 1.62
CA PRO A 27 0.98 -8.56 0.21
C PRO A 27 -0.07 -9.45 -0.48
N ALA A 28 -0.63 -10.43 0.25
CA ALA A 28 -1.64 -11.33 -0.27
C ALA A 28 -2.96 -10.63 -0.59
N GLU A 29 -3.42 -9.71 0.28
CA GLU A 29 -4.63 -8.89 0.01
C GLU A 29 -4.44 -8.01 -1.24
N VAL A 30 -3.25 -7.43 -1.39
CA VAL A 30 -2.91 -6.61 -2.57
C VAL A 30 -2.91 -7.45 -3.85
N ASP A 31 -2.31 -8.64 -3.82
CA ASP A 31 -2.24 -9.53 -4.98
C ASP A 31 -3.64 -10.08 -5.35
N ALA A 32 -4.46 -10.43 -4.35
CA ALA A 32 -5.84 -10.83 -4.55
C ALA A 32 -6.67 -9.73 -5.21
N LEU A 33 -6.54 -8.48 -4.77
CA LEU A 33 -7.22 -7.34 -5.36
C LEU A 33 -6.81 -7.11 -6.82
N ILE A 34 -5.51 -7.16 -7.12
CA ILE A 34 -5.02 -6.99 -8.50
C ILE A 34 -5.54 -8.12 -9.41
N ALA A 35 -5.55 -9.36 -8.92
CA ALA A 35 -6.08 -10.50 -9.65
C ALA A 35 -7.60 -10.37 -9.90
N ALA A 36 -8.36 -9.93 -8.89
CA ALA A 36 -9.79 -9.67 -9.02
C ALA A 36 -10.06 -8.56 -10.05
N ALA A 37 -9.33 -7.44 -9.97
CA ALA A 37 -9.49 -6.32 -10.91
C ALA A 37 -9.15 -6.71 -12.36
N ARG A 38 -8.22 -7.64 -12.59
CA ARG A 38 -7.94 -8.18 -13.94
C ARG A 38 -9.10 -8.97 -14.53
N ARG A 39 -9.88 -9.65 -13.69
CA ARG A 39 -11.03 -10.48 -14.10
C ARG A 39 -12.33 -9.69 -14.13
N HIS A 40 -12.36 -8.51 -13.53
CA HIS A 40 -13.54 -7.67 -13.45
C HIS A 40 -13.79 -6.96 -14.79
N PRO A 41 -15.05 -6.80 -15.24
CA PRO A 41 -15.37 -6.11 -16.49
C PRO A 41 -14.83 -4.67 -16.58
N LEU A 42 -14.71 -3.98 -15.45
CA LEU A 42 -14.12 -2.62 -15.37
C LEU A 42 -12.59 -2.60 -15.51
N GLY A 43 -11.94 -3.75 -15.36
CA GLY A 43 -10.51 -3.95 -15.56
C GLY A 43 -9.58 -3.24 -14.57
N LEU A 44 -8.28 -3.27 -14.89
CA LEU A 44 -7.22 -2.63 -14.10
C LEU A 44 -7.20 -1.10 -14.20
N SER A 45 -7.81 -0.51 -15.23
CA SER A 45 -8.00 0.95 -15.34
C SER A 45 -8.85 1.46 -14.18
N PHE A 46 -9.95 0.79 -13.86
CA PHE A 46 -10.80 1.19 -12.74
C PHE A 46 -10.08 1.09 -11.39
N LEU A 47 -9.30 0.04 -11.15
CA LEU A 47 -8.46 -0.07 -9.95
C LEU A 47 -7.45 1.09 -9.84
N ARG A 48 -6.83 1.50 -10.96
CA ARG A 48 -5.82 2.56 -10.99
C ARG A 48 -6.41 3.95 -10.82
N ASP A 49 -7.47 4.24 -11.56
CA ASP A 49 -7.91 5.62 -11.81
C ASP A 49 -9.29 5.92 -11.19
N GLY A 50 -10.02 4.91 -10.72
CA GLY A 50 -11.33 5.08 -10.10
C GLY A 50 -11.30 5.81 -8.76
N ALA A 51 -12.47 6.28 -8.29
CA ALA A 51 -12.58 6.84 -6.94
C ALA A 51 -12.29 5.77 -5.88
N LEU A 52 -11.47 6.11 -4.88
CA LEU A 52 -10.98 5.17 -3.87
C LEU A 52 -12.14 4.44 -3.18
N ASP A 53 -13.14 5.19 -2.72
CA ASP A 53 -14.32 4.64 -2.04
C ASP A 53 -15.12 3.69 -2.93
N SER A 54 -15.28 4.04 -4.21
CA SER A 54 -15.98 3.19 -5.18
C SER A 54 -15.20 1.90 -5.46
N VAL A 55 -13.88 1.97 -5.60
CA VAL A 55 -13.04 0.77 -5.80
C VAL A 55 -13.13 -0.12 -4.56
N SER A 56 -12.99 0.45 -3.37
CA SER A 56 -13.12 -0.28 -2.10
C SER A 56 -14.47 -0.97 -1.95
N ALA A 57 -15.56 -0.28 -2.28
CA ALA A 57 -16.91 -0.84 -2.21
C ALA A 57 -17.11 -1.97 -3.23
N ILE A 58 -16.71 -1.77 -4.49
CA ILE A 58 -16.92 -2.76 -5.56
C ILE A 58 -16.11 -4.04 -5.33
N PHE A 59 -14.88 -3.91 -4.86
CA PHE A 59 -14.02 -5.07 -4.60
C PHE A 59 -14.13 -5.60 -3.16
N GLY A 60 -15.00 -5.02 -2.32
CA GLY A 60 -15.21 -5.45 -0.93
C GLY A 60 -13.92 -5.45 -0.10
N THR A 61 -13.08 -4.42 -0.25
CA THR A 61 -11.74 -4.38 0.35
C THR A 61 -11.47 -3.04 1.04
N HIS A 62 -10.45 -3.00 1.89
CA HIS A 62 -10.09 -1.77 2.60
C HIS A 62 -9.38 -0.77 1.66
N ALA A 63 -9.64 0.53 1.83
CA ALA A 63 -9.00 1.61 1.07
C ALA A 63 -7.47 1.55 1.04
N PHE A 64 -6.83 1.11 2.14
CA PHE A 64 -5.38 0.94 2.19
C PHE A 64 -4.89 -0.17 1.25
N VAL A 65 -5.67 -1.24 1.02
CA VAL A 65 -5.31 -2.29 0.04
C VAL A 65 -5.31 -1.72 -1.37
N VAL A 66 -6.31 -0.87 -1.69
CA VAL A 66 -6.41 -0.19 -2.98
C VAL A 66 -5.21 0.72 -3.22
N ASP A 67 -4.86 1.54 -2.23
CA ASP A 67 -3.69 2.43 -2.33
C ASP A 67 -2.38 1.64 -2.52
N ALA A 68 -2.18 0.58 -1.73
CA ALA A 68 -1.02 -0.29 -1.87
C ALA A 68 -0.96 -0.98 -3.25
N ALA A 69 -2.10 -1.41 -3.80
CA ALA A 69 -2.18 -1.98 -5.13
C ALA A 69 -1.79 -0.97 -6.22
N ARG A 70 -2.24 0.29 -6.12
CA ARG A 70 -1.87 1.37 -7.04
C ARG A 70 -0.38 1.64 -7.02
N VAL A 71 0.21 1.73 -5.84
CA VAL A 71 1.66 1.91 -5.69
C VAL A 71 2.42 0.75 -6.34
N ARG A 72 1.97 -0.50 -6.14
CA ARG A 72 2.59 -1.68 -6.75
C ARG A 72 2.51 -1.64 -8.28
N LEU A 73 1.34 -1.37 -8.85
CA LEU A 73 1.15 -1.27 -10.30
C LEU A 73 2.02 -0.15 -10.92
N ALA A 74 2.10 1.01 -10.25
CA ALA A 74 2.93 2.13 -10.71
C ALA A 74 4.43 1.79 -10.69
N ARG A 75 4.89 0.99 -9.72
CA ARG A 75 6.27 0.50 -9.67
C ARG A 75 6.57 -0.49 -10.80
N SER A 76 5.68 -1.44 -11.06
CA SER A 76 5.84 -2.39 -12.16
C SER A 76 5.93 -1.69 -13.53
N ALA A 77 5.14 -0.64 -13.76
CA ALA A 77 5.19 0.14 -15.00
C ALA A 77 6.49 0.97 -15.18
N ARG A 78 7.20 1.29 -14.10
CA ARG A 78 8.50 1.97 -14.15
C ARG A 78 9.67 0.99 -14.31
N GLY A 79 9.57 -0.20 -13.72
CA GLY A 79 10.60 -1.24 -13.84
C GLY A 79 10.74 -1.78 -15.27
N GLY A 80 9.64 -1.88 -16.02
CA GLY A 80 9.66 -2.35 -17.41
C GLY A 80 10.24 -1.37 -18.44
N ARG A 81 10.45 -0.09 -18.09
CA ARG A 81 10.92 0.96 -19.02
C ARG A 81 12.44 1.20 -18.98
N ARG A 82 13.20 0.39 -18.23
CA ARG A 82 14.66 0.52 -18.06
C ARG A 82 15.49 -0.52 -18.82
N ALA A 83 14.88 -1.29 -19.72
CA ALA A 83 15.54 -2.37 -20.47
C ALA A 83 15.46 -2.19 -22.00
N ALA A 84 15.69 -0.97 -22.49
CA ALA A 84 15.81 -0.66 -23.91
C ALA A 84 17.04 0.22 -24.15
#